data_AF-M4B8T2-F1
#
_entry.id   AF-M4B8T2-F1
#
_cell.length_a   1.000
_cell.length_b   1.000
_cell.length_c   1.000
_cell.angle_alpha   90.00
_cell.angle_beta   90.00
_cell.angle_gamma   90.00
#
_symmetry.space_group_name_H-M   'P 1'
#
loop_
_entity.id
_entity.type
_entity.pdbx_description
1 polymer ?
#
loop_
_entity_poly.entity_id
_entity_poly.type
_entity_poly.pdbx_seq_one_letter_code
_entity_poly.pdbx_strand_id
1 'polypeptide(L)'
;MIEAAKHKPETKRIAMDLQAEQMAEWKLAEIDPGLVFDMFRLNVVDQLSQPAFNIWLRYAREYNPGGGITTLLETLKHRYTDADLSRLLIAAKQDEFTFDLALDLQIALANLWLVRRVRPEYVFEWLGLHRLHRGVRNLYKNVEVRTWKEYAKGFRHETELGHMELIDLLRHYYKDKKLSSLVVKAHHKSPQYDWTVRLMHDLVVRWIGEGKSVAYVREKVGVAGVFKYDRMLLELANGSPVELKL
;
A
#
# COMPACT_ATOMS: atom_id res chain seq x y z
N MET A 1 24.19 10.35 -8.24
CA MET A 1 24.74 11.41 -7.37
C MET A 1 23.73 12.53 -7.16
N ILE A 2 23.19 13.14 -8.23
CA ILE A 2 22.19 14.23 -8.15
C ILE A 2 20.97 13.84 -7.31
N GLU A 3 20.38 12.66 -7.57
CA GLU A 3 19.17 12.23 -6.85
C GLU A 3 19.37 12.14 -5.33
N ALA A 4 20.51 11.63 -4.89
CA ALA A 4 20.84 11.55 -3.46
C ALA A 4 21.11 12.94 -2.85
N ALA A 5 21.65 13.88 -3.63
CA ALA A 5 21.94 15.24 -3.17
C ALA A 5 20.68 16.09 -2.95
N LYS A 6 19.55 15.76 -3.61
CA LYS A 6 18.26 16.42 -3.39
C LYS A 6 17.72 16.24 -1.98
N HIS A 7 18.09 15.14 -1.32
CA HIS A 7 17.63 14.78 0.01
C HIS A 7 18.45 15.40 1.14
N LYS A 8 19.47 16.21 0.82
CA LYS A 8 20.27 16.96 1.80
C LYS A 8 19.92 18.44 1.75
N PRO A 9 19.52 19.08 2.86
CA PRO A 9 19.14 20.49 2.87
C PRO A 9 20.16 21.42 2.22
N GLU A 10 21.45 21.17 2.44
CA GLU A 10 22.57 21.99 1.96
C GLU A 10 22.75 21.93 0.44
N THR A 11 22.40 20.79 -0.18
CA THR A 11 22.59 20.57 -1.62
C THR A 11 21.27 20.46 -2.39
N LYS A 12 20.12 20.53 -1.70
CA LYS A 12 18.80 20.31 -2.31
C LYS A 12 18.55 21.22 -3.50
N ARG A 13 18.75 22.53 -3.32
CA ARG A 13 18.51 23.52 -4.38
C ARG A 13 19.39 23.27 -5.60
N ILE A 14 20.71 23.21 -5.42
CA ILE A 14 21.62 23.01 -6.55
C ILE A 14 21.44 21.64 -7.23
N ALA A 15 21.07 20.59 -6.48
CA ALA A 15 20.77 19.29 -7.06
C ALA A 15 19.45 19.30 -7.86
N MET A 16 18.45 20.05 -7.42
CA MET A 16 17.22 20.25 -8.19
C MET A 16 17.49 21.03 -9.48
N ASP A 17 18.25 22.12 -9.40
CA ASP A 17 18.62 22.95 -10.55
C ASP A 17 19.40 22.13 -11.58
N LEU A 18 20.44 21.40 -11.16
CA LEU A 18 21.23 20.51 -12.04
C LEU A 18 20.38 19.39 -12.67
N GLN A 19 19.39 18.86 -11.94
CA GLN A 19 18.51 17.83 -12.50
C GLN A 19 17.57 18.40 -13.55
N ALA A 20 17.04 19.61 -13.34
CA ALA A 20 16.20 20.30 -14.31
C ALA A 20 16.99 20.67 -15.56
N GLU A 21 18.23 21.14 -15.43
CA GLU A 21 19.14 21.39 -16.54
C GLU A 21 19.42 20.10 -17.33
N GLN A 22 19.73 19.00 -16.63
CA GLN A 22 19.92 17.70 -17.29
C GLN A 22 18.70 17.27 -18.11
N MET A 23 17.48 17.41 -17.56
CA MET A 23 16.24 17.06 -18.25
C MET A 23 15.96 18.01 -19.43
N ALA A 24 16.28 19.30 -19.30
CA ALA A 24 16.15 20.28 -20.37
C ALA A 24 17.11 19.96 -21.53
N GLU A 25 18.37 19.62 -21.25
CA GLU A 25 19.35 19.21 -22.26
C GLU A 25 18.91 17.94 -22.99
N TRP A 26 18.44 16.92 -22.25
CA TRP A 26 17.90 15.71 -22.89
C TRP A 26 16.72 16.02 -23.80
N LYS A 27 15.83 16.92 -23.37
CA LYS A 27 14.66 17.33 -24.16
C LYS A 27 15.06 18.14 -25.40
N LEU A 28 16.02 19.06 -25.27
CA LEU A 28 16.57 19.85 -26.40
C LEU A 28 17.25 18.96 -27.43
N ALA A 29 17.94 17.91 -26.98
CA ALA A 29 18.54 16.90 -27.83
C ALA A 29 17.53 15.85 -28.35
N GLU A 30 16.22 16.04 -28.10
CA GLU A 30 15.13 15.14 -28.51
C GLU A 30 15.36 13.67 -28.08
N ILE A 31 15.97 13.47 -26.91
CA ILE A 31 16.27 12.14 -26.41
C ILE A 31 14.97 11.46 -25.96
N ASP A 32 14.57 10.42 -26.68
CA ASP A 32 13.37 9.64 -26.34
C ASP A 32 13.44 9.07 -24.91
N PRO A 33 12.36 9.16 -24.11
CA PRO A 33 12.31 8.56 -22.78
C PRO A 33 12.59 7.06 -22.76
N GLY A 34 12.26 6.31 -23.81
CA GLY A 34 12.62 4.90 -23.96
C GLY A 34 14.13 4.70 -24.05
N LEU A 35 14.87 5.60 -24.70
CA LEU A 35 16.33 5.55 -24.72
C LEU A 35 16.92 5.81 -23.33
N VAL A 36 16.39 6.79 -22.59
CA VAL A 36 16.82 7.06 -21.20
C VAL A 36 16.49 5.87 -20.29
N PHE A 37 15.34 5.20 -20.52
CA PHE A 37 14.95 3.99 -19.79
C PHE A 37 16.00 2.88 -19.95
N ASP A 38 16.42 2.63 -21.19
CA ASP A 38 17.37 1.59 -21.53
C ASP A 38 18.80 1.96 -21.08
N MET A 39 19.18 3.25 -21.15
CA MET A 39 20.45 3.78 -20.61
C MET A 39 20.57 3.52 -19.10
N PHE A 40 19.47 3.67 -18.36
CA PHE A 40 19.42 3.35 -16.94
C PHE A 40 19.17 1.87 -16.65
N ARG A 41 19.07 1.01 -17.68
CA ARG A 41 18.84 -0.43 -17.57
C ARG A 41 17.61 -0.77 -16.72
N LEU A 42 16.57 0.06 -16.82
CA LEU A 42 15.33 -0.11 -16.06
C LEU A 42 14.53 -1.36 -16.51
N ASN A 43 14.92 -1.99 -17.62
CA ASN A 43 14.38 -3.28 -18.05
C ASN A 43 14.88 -4.48 -17.23
N VAL A 44 15.95 -4.33 -16.44
CA VAL A 44 16.53 -5.42 -15.64
C VAL A 44 16.04 -5.31 -14.19
N VAL A 45 15.14 -6.22 -13.80
CA VAL A 45 14.45 -6.18 -12.48
C VAL A 45 15.42 -6.16 -11.30
N ASP A 46 16.53 -6.91 -11.37
CA ASP A 46 17.55 -6.96 -10.32
C ASP A 46 18.42 -5.69 -10.23
N GLN A 47 18.37 -4.82 -11.24
CA GLN A 47 19.09 -3.54 -11.30
C GLN A 47 18.19 -2.33 -11.08
N LEU A 48 16.93 -2.56 -10.68
CA LEU A 48 15.96 -1.50 -10.40
C LEU A 48 16.38 -0.67 -9.18
N SER A 49 17.24 0.31 -9.43
CA SER A 49 17.54 1.35 -8.46
C SER A 49 16.39 2.37 -8.44
N GLN A 50 15.82 2.61 -7.26
CA GLN A 50 14.80 3.64 -7.07
C GLN A 50 15.24 5.02 -7.60
N PRO A 51 16.52 5.45 -7.40
CA PRO A 51 16.96 6.74 -7.92
C PRO A 51 16.86 6.87 -9.44
N ALA A 52 17.26 5.84 -10.20
CA ALA A 52 17.21 5.89 -11.66
C ALA A 52 15.76 5.87 -12.18
N PHE A 53 14.89 5.08 -11.54
CA PHE A 53 13.48 5.06 -11.86
C PHE A 53 12.83 6.43 -11.59
N ASN A 54 13.14 7.09 -10.48
CA ASN A 54 12.61 8.43 -10.15
C ASN A 54 13.04 9.49 -11.17
N ILE A 55 14.31 9.47 -11.59
CA ILE A 55 14.82 10.37 -12.64
C ILE A 55 14.05 10.15 -13.94
N TRP A 56 13.97 8.89 -14.39
CA TRP A 56 13.28 8.55 -15.62
C TRP A 56 11.79 8.93 -15.57
N LEU A 57 11.12 8.65 -14.46
CA LEU A 57 9.70 8.91 -14.29
C LEU A 57 9.37 10.39 -14.45
N ARG A 58 10.20 11.26 -13.87
CA ARG A 58 10.10 12.72 -14.04
C ARG A 58 10.41 13.15 -15.47
N TYR A 59 11.48 12.62 -16.07
CA TYR A 59 11.84 12.95 -17.44
C TYR A 59 10.74 12.58 -18.44
N ALA A 60 10.19 11.36 -18.35
CA ALA A 60 9.09 10.92 -19.20
C ALA A 60 7.85 11.85 -19.07
N ARG A 61 7.59 12.36 -17.87
CA ARG A 61 6.51 13.33 -17.61
C ARG A 61 6.81 14.71 -18.22
N GLU A 62 8.05 15.20 -18.12
CA GLU A 62 8.46 16.50 -18.67
C GLU A 62 8.62 16.49 -20.20
N TYR A 63 8.99 15.35 -20.77
CA TYR A 63 9.12 15.13 -22.20
C TYR A 63 7.76 15.24 -22.90
N ASN A 64 6.72 14.63 -22.33
CA ASN A 64 5.35 14.71 -22.84
C ASN A 64 4.37 15.21 -21.75
N PRO A 65 4.37 16.52 -21.44
CA PRO A 65 3.51 17.06 -20.37
C PRO A 65 2.02 17.00 -20.71
N GLY A 66 1.67 16.98 -22.01
CA GLY A 66 0.31 16.76 -22.50
C GLY A 66 -0.10 15.28 -22.53
N GLY A 67 0.87 14.36 -22.40
CA GLY A 67 0.61 12.93 -22.26
C GLY A 67 -0.08 12.64 -20.93
N GLY A 68 -1.22 11.96 -20.98
CA GLY A 68 -1.96 11.59 -19.77
C GLY A 68 -1.22 10.53 -18.94
N ILE A 69 -1.63 10.37 -17.69
CA ILE A 69 -1.18 9.27 -16.80
C ILE A 69 -1.36 7.91 -17.47
N THR A 70 -2.44 7.72 -18.25
CA THR A 70 -2.72 6.49 -19.00
C THR A 70 -1.62 6.11 -19.98
N THR A 71 -1.12 7.06 -20.79
CA THR A 71 -0.08 6.79 -21.79
C THR A 71 1.26 6.41 -21.13
N LEU A 72 1.61 7.09 -20.03
CA LEU A 72 2.80 6.75 -19.25
C LEU A 72 2.65 5.37 -18.60
N LEU A 73 1.45 5.05 -18.08
CA LEU A 73 1.14 3.75 -17.51
C LEU A 73 1.26 2.64 -18.55
N GLU A 74 0.73 2.83 -19.77
CA GLU A 74 0.83 1.86 -20.88
C GLU A 74 2.30 1.56 -21.21
N THR A 75 3.13 2.61 -21.33
CA THR A 75 4.57 2.47 -21.56
C THR A 75 5.24 1.62 -20.48
N LEU A 76 4.95 1.89 -19.21
CA LEU A 76 5.46 1.12 -18.08
C LEU A 76 4.95 -0.32 -18.08
N LYS A 77 3.68 -0.54 -18.43
CA LYS A 77 3.03 -1.86 -18.49
C LYS A 77 3.58 -2.74 -19.61
N HIS A 78 4.13 -2.17 -20.68
CA HIS A 78 4.85 -2.93 -21.70
C HIS A 78 6.21 -3.48 -21.20
N ARG A 79 6.76 -2.92 -20.12
CA ARG A 79 8.08 -3.29 -19.60
C ARG A 79 8.01 -4.07 -18.29
N TYR A 80 6.94 -3.91 -17.51
CA TYR A 80 6.82 -4.47 -16.16
C TYR A 80 5.55 -5.31 -15.95
N THR A 81 5.71 -6.39 -15.18
CA THR A 81 4.57 -7.11 -14.60
C THR A 81 3.79 -6.18 -13.64
N ASP A 82 2.55 -6.53 -13.33
CA ASP A 82 1.73 -5.75 -12.38
C ASP A 82 2.37 -5.69 -10.99
N ALA A 83 2.94 -6.81 -10.54
CA ALA A 83 3.62 -6.90 -9.25
C ALA A 83 4.87 -6.02 -9.18
N ASP A 84 5.71 -6.05 -10.21
CA ASP A 84 6.97 -5.32 -10.24
C ASP A 84 6.74 -3.81 -10.40
N LEU A 85 5.80 -3.42 -11.27
CA LEU A 85 5.43 -2.02 -11.43
C LEU A 85 4.84 -1.44 -10.14
N SER A 86 3.94 -2.17 -9.50
CA SER A 86 3.36 -1.72 -8.22
C SER A 86 4.44 -1.56 -7.15
N ARG A 87 5.42 -2.47 -7.09
CA ARG A 87 6.55 -2.37 -6.16
C ARG A 87 7.41 -1.13 -6.41
N LEU A 88 7.69 -0.82 -7.68
CA LEU A 88 8.42 0.38 -8.08
C LEU A 88 7.67 1.67 -7.72
N LEU A 89 6.37 1.71 -7.94
CA LEU A 89 5.54 2.88 -7.60
C LEU A 89 5.43 3.08 -6.09
N ILE A 90 5.31 2.00 -5.29
CA ILE A 90 5.34 2.08 -3.83
C ILE A 90 6.68 2.65 -3.33
N ALA A 91 7.78 2.23 -3.95
CA ALA A 91 9.11 2.76 -3.69
C ALA A 91 9.24 4.24 -4.09
N ALA A 92 8.79 4.63 -5.28
CA ALA A 92 8.82 6.00 -5.76
C ALA A 92 7.99 6.96 -4.89
N LYS A 93 6.93 6.47 -4.23
CA LYS A 93 6.18 7.24 -3.22
C LYS A 93 6.94 7.48 -1.91
N GLN A 94 8.13 6.92 -1.71
CA GLN A 94 8.97 7.31 -0.57
C GLN A 94 9.76 8.59 -0.83
N ASP A 95 9.79 9.06 -2.08
CA ASP A 95 10.49 10.27 -2.49
C ASP A 95 9.47 11.40 -2.71
N GLU A 96 9.68 12.54 -2.04
CA GLU A 96 8.76 13.69 -2.08
C GLU A 96 8.62 14.28 -3.49
N PHE A 97 9.62 14.13 -4.36
CA PHE A 97 9.62 14.68 -5.72
C PHE A 97 8.90 13.81 -6.74
N THR A 98 8.55 12.57 -6.37
CA THR A 98 7.82 11.63 -7.22
C THR A 98 6.53 11.14 -6.59
N PHE A 99 6.20 11.56 -5.37
CA PHE A 99 5.04 11.07 -4.62
C PHE A 99 3.74 11.16 -5.41
N ASP A 100 3.37 12.35 -5.89
CA ASP A 100 2.08 12.57 -6.56
C ASP A 100 1.97 11.76 -7.85
N LEU A 101 3.00 11.82 -8.70
CA LEU A 101 3.02 11.09 -9.97
C LEU A 101 2.98 9.56 -9.75
N ALA A 102 3.71 9.06 -8.76
CA ALA A 102 3.70 7.63 -8.44
C ALA A 102 2.37 7.19 -7.82
N LEU A 103 1.71 8.06 -7.05
CA LEU A 103 0.36 7.82 -6.51
C LEU A 103 -0.67 7.76 -7.64
N ASP A 104 -0.65 8.73 -8.56
CA ASP A 104 -1.56 8.77 -9.71
C ASP A 104 -1.42 7.53 -10.60
N LEU A 105 -0.17 7.12 -10.88
CA LEU A 105 0.10 5.89 -11.62
C LEU A 105 -0.37 4.64 -10.87
N GLN A 106 -0.20 4.59 -9.55
CA GLN A 106 -0.67 3.46 -8.74
C GLN A 106 -2.20 3.36 -8.71
N ILE A 107 -2.90 4.50 -8.67
CA ILE A 107 -4.36 4.57 -8.75
C ILE A 107 -4.84 4.15 -10.15
N ALA A 108 -4.21 4.66 -11.21
CA ALA A 108 -4.54 4.26 -12.58
C ALA A 108 -4.30 2.76 -12.81
N LEU A 109 -3.23 2.21 -12.24
CA LEU A 109 -2.94 0.78 -12.26
C LEU A 109 -4.01 -0.03 -11.50
N ALA A 110 -4.48 0.45 -10.35
CA ALA A 110 -5.58 -0.18 -9.62
C ALA A 110 -6.91 -0.15 -10.40
N ASN A 111 -7.22 0.96 -11.06
CA ASN A 111 -8.40 1.05 -11.93
C ASN A 111 -8.31 0.09 -13.12
N LEU A 112 -7.11 -0.08 -13.71
CA LEU A 112 -6.89 -1.06 -14.76
C LEU A 112 -7.12 -2.50 -14.27
N TRP A 113 -6.64 -2.82 -13.06
CA TRP A 113 -6.91 -4.13 -12.45
C TRP A 113 -8.40 -4.36 -12.21
N LEU A 114 -9.15 -3.30 -11.90
CA LEU A 114 -10.57 -3.37 -11.63
C LEU A 114 -11.33 -3.70 -12.92
N VAL A 115 -11.02 -2.99 -14.01
CA VAL A 115 -11.55 -3.29 -15.36
C VAL A 115 -11.24 -4.73 -15.77
N ARG A 116 -10.04 -5.23 -15.44
CA ARG A 116 -9.62 -6.62 -15.70
C ARG A 116 -10.21 -7.64 -14.71
N ARG A 117 -10.97 -7.20 -13.71
CA ARG A 117 -11.54 -8.01 -12.64
C ARG A 117 -10.49 -8.88 -11.94
N VAL A 118 -9.32 -8.30 -11.68
CA VAL A 118 -8.28 -9.00 -10.90
C VAL A 118 -8.81 -9.24 -9.49
N ARG A 119 -8.63 -10.44 -8.96
CA ARG A 119 -9.15 -10.73 -7.62
C ARG A 119 -8.47 -9.86 -6.54
N PRO A 120 -9.20 -9.38 -5.51
CA PRO A 120 -8.65 -8.48 -4.49
C PRO A 120 -7.42 -9.02 -3.74
N GLU A 121 -7.26 -10.34 -3.62
CA GLU A 121 -6.12 -11.00 -2.98
C GLU A 121 -4.81 -10.69 -3.70
N TYR A 122 -4.80 -10.74 -5.03
CA TYR A 122 -3.60 -10.44 -5.83
C TYR A 122 -3.26 -8.95 -5.75
N VAL A 123 -4.27 -8.09 -5.82
CA VAL A 123 -4.08 -6.64 -5.67
C VAL A 123 -3.55 -6.31 -4.28
N PHE A 124 -3.98 -7.03 -3.23
CA PHE A 124 -3.44 -6.89 -1.88
C PHE A 124 -1.94 -7.24 -1.82
N GLU A 125 -1.53 -8.29 -2.54
CA GLU A 125 -0.13 -8.69 -2.63
C GLU A 125 0.71 -7.69 -3.40
N TRP A 126 0.25 -7.27 -4.58
CA TRP A 126 0.96 -6.32 -5.45
C TRP A 126 1.12 -4.94 -4.80
N LEU A 127 0.14 -4.52 -4.02
CA LEU A 127 0.21 -3.34 -3.16
C LEU A 127 1.12 -3.52 -1.93
N GLY A 128 1.78 -4.68 -1.78
CA GLY A 128 2.75 -4.95 -0.72
C GLY A 128 2.13 -5.13 0.67
N LEU A 129 0.81 -5.22 0.79
CA LEU A 129 0.10 -5.22 2.08
C LEU A 129 0.29 -6.53 2.87
N HIS A 130 0.70 -7.60 2.19
CA HIS A 130 1.13 -8.85 2.82
C HIS A 130 2.47 -8.73 3.57
N ARG A 131 3.22 -7.64 3.36
CA ARG A 131 4.52 -7.32 3.99
C ARG A 131 4.57 -5.87 4.49
N LEU A 132 3.71 -5.51 5.43
CA LEU A 132 3.69 -4.20 6.09
C LEU A 132 4.99 -4.01 6.88
N HIS A 133 6.03 -3.49 6.23
CA HIS A 133 7.37 -3.31 6.77
C HIS A 133 7.41 -2.42 8.03
N ARG A 134 6.49 -1.46 8.15
CA ARG A 134 6.33 -0.60 9.35
C ARG A 134 5.26 -1.11 10.33
N GLY A 135 4.76 -2.33 10.11
CA GLY A 135 3.65 -2.93 10.86
C GLY A 135 2.31 -2.24 10.61
N VAL A 136 1.28 -2.66 11.34
CA VAL A 136 -0.08 -2.07 11.25
C VAL A 136 -0.16 -0.64 11.81
N ARG A 137 0.90 -0.08 12.42
CA ARG A 137 0.86 1.22 13.16
C ARG A 137 0.24 2.38 12.38
N ASN A 138 0.40 2.40 11.06
CA ASN A 138 -0.17 3.43 10.19
C ASN A 138 -1.13 2.82 9.15
N LEU A 139 -1.72 1.66 9.41
CA LEU A 139 -2.51 0.91 8.43
C LEU A 139 -3.57 1.78 7.73
N TYR A 140 -4.29 2.63 8.46
CA TYR A 140 -5.35 3.48 7.87
C TYR A 140 -4.82 4.82 7.31
N LYS A 141 -3.56 5.16 7.58
CA LYS A 141 -2.83 6.26 6.93
C LYS A 141 -2.02 5.80 5.72
N ASN A 142 -1.82 4.50 5.59
CA ASN A 142 -1.10 3.91 4.49
C ASN A 142 -1.94 4.05 3.20
N VAL A 143 -1.35 4.65 2.19
CA VAL A 143 -2.06 4.99 0.95
C VAL A 143 -2.45 3.74 0.18
N GLU A 144 -1.65 2.68 0.25
CA GLU A 144 -1.90 1.38 -0.39
C GLU A 144 -3.11 0.67 0.22
N VAL A 145 -3.30 0.76 1.54
CA VAL A 145 -4.51 0.26 2.20
C VAL A 145 -5.74 1.03 1.73
N ARG A 146 -5.64 2.36 1.56
CA ARG A 146 -6.75 3.16 1.03
C ARG A 146 -7.06 2.79 -0.40
N THR A 147 -6.03 2.70 -1.25
CA THR A 147 -6.17 2.25 -2.65
C THR A 147 -6.80 0.86 -2.72
N TRP A 148 -6.36 -0.09 -1.90
CA TRP A 148 -6.93 -1.43 -1.86
C TRP A 148 -8.39 -1.44 -1.41
N LYS A 149 -8.77 -0.60 -0.43
CA LYS A 149 -10.17 -0.51 0.02
C LYS A 149 -11.10 0.04 -1.06
N GLU A 150 -10.69 1.11 -1.74
CA GLU A 150 -11.46 1.65 -2.85
C GLU A 150 -11.54 0.65 -4.00
N TYR A 151 -10.44 -0.04 -4.30
CA TYR A 151 -10.41 -1.14 -5.26
C TYR A 151 -11.41 -2.25 -4.90
N ALA A 152 -11.33 -2.77 -3.67
CA ALA A 152 -12.20 -3.85 -3.21
C ALA A 152 -13.67 -3.42 -3.22
N LYS A 153 -13.96 -2.15 -2.88
CA LYS A 153 -15.30 -1.57 -3.00
C LYS A 153 -15.78 -1.56 -4.45
N GLY A 154 -14.97 -1.07 -5.39
CA GLY A 154 -15.29 -1.10 -6.82
C GLY A 154 -15.52 -2.54 -7.33
N PHE A 155 -14.63 -3.46 -6.98
CA PHE A 155 -14.69 -4.86 -7.40
C PHE A 155 -15.99 -5.54 -6.96
N ARG A 156 -16.47 -5.24 -5.75
CA ARG A 156 -17.76 -5.75 -5.25
C ARG A 156 -18.96 -5.19 -5.98
N HIS A 157 -18.89 -3.94 -6.46
CA HIS A 157 -19.97 -3.36 -7.25
C HIS A 157 -20.00 -3.95 -8.67
N GLU A 158 -18.84 -4.32 -9.21
CA GLU A 158 -18.70 -4.79 -10.59
C GLU A 158 -18.80 -6.31 -10.75
N THR A 159 -18.75 -7.08 -9.66
CA THR A 159 -18.69 -8.55 -9.72
C THR A 159 -19.52 -9.22 -8.63
N GLU A 160 -20.03 -10.41 -8.94
CA GLU A 160 -20.64 -11.34 -7.96
C GLU A 160 -19.59 -12.23 -7.27
N LEU A 161 -18.30 -12.01 -7.56
CA LEU A 161 -17.18 -12.86 -7.14
C LEU A 161 -16.78 -12.60 -5.68
N GLY A 162 -17.73 -12.77 -4.77
CA GLY A 162 -17.51 -12.82 -3.33
C GLY A 162 -17.03 -11.50 -2.70
N HIS A 163 -17.50 -11.25 -1.49
CA HIS A 163 -17.06 -10.10 -0.71
C HIS A 163 -15.75 -10.41 0.00
N MET A 164 -14.69 -9.63 -0.26
CA MET A 164 -13.43 -9.74 0.47
C MET A 164 -13.21 -8.55 1.41
N GLU A 165 -12.96 -8.87 2.68
CA GLU A 165 -12.63 -7.86 3.68
C GLU A 165 -11.13 -7.72 3.91
N LEU A 166 -10.72 -6.49 4.25
CA LEU A 166 -9.35 -6.21 4.64
C LEU A 166 -8.91 -7.10 5.81
N ILE A 167 -9.80 -7.31 6.78
CA ILE A 167 -9.49 -8.08 7.98
C ILE A 167 -9.18 -9.55 7.65
N ASP A 168 -9.87 -10.14 6.68
CA ASP A 168 -9.69 -11.55 6.34
C ASP A 168 -8.33 -11.76 5.66
N LEU A 169 -7.91 -10.84 4.79
CA LEU A 169 -6.58 -10.91 4.18
C LEU A 169 -5.47 -10.63 5.18
N LEU A 170 -5.64 -9.65 6.06
CA LEU A 170 -4.68 -9.44 7.15
C LEU A 170 -4.54 -10.70 8.01
N ARG A 171 -5.65 -11.37 8.35
CA ARG A 171 -5.59 -12.63 9.09
C ARG A 171 -4.96 -13.75 8.29
N HIS A 172 -5.21 -13.83 6.98
CA HIS A 172 -4.60 -14.83 6.11
C HIS A 172 -3.07 -14.74 6.10
N TYR A 173 -2.52 -13.54 5.84
CA TYR A 173 -1.07 -13.34 5.71
C TYR A 173 -0.34 -13.24 7.04
N TYR A 174 -0.93 -12.59 8.05
CA TYR A 174 -0.25 -12.38 9.33
C TYR A 174 -0.56 -13.48 10.35
N LYS A 175 -1.69 -14.19 10.22
CA LYS A 175 -2.27 -15.06 11.24
C LYS A 175 -2.71 -14.29 12.49
N ASP A 176 -3.75 -14.79 13.15
CA ASP A 176 -4.42 -14.12 14.27
C ASP A 176 -3.47 -13.69 15.40
N LYS A 177 -2.55 -14.56 15.82
CA LYS A 177 -1.62 -14.28 16.92
C LYS A 177 -0.68 -13.11 16.62
N LYS A 178 -0.06 -13.10 15.43
CA LYS A 178 0.88 -12.04 15.03
C LYS A 178 0.12 -10.75 14.75
N LEU A 179 -1.03 -10.82 14.08
CA LEU A 179 -1.85 -9.65 13.78
C LEU A 179 -2.33 -8.98 15.07
N SER A 180 -2.89 -9.74 16.02
CA SER A 180 -3.30 -9.22 17.32
C SER A 180 -2.12 -8.56 18.06
N SER A 181 -0.97 -9.23 18.12
CA SER A 181 0.24 -8.66 18.74
C SER A 181 0.67 -7.34 18.08
N LEU A 182 0.58 -7.23 16.76
CA LEU A 182 0.90 -6.00 16.03
C LEU A 182 -0.08 -4.87 16.38
N VAL A 183 -1.38 -5.17 16.49
CA VAL A 183 -2.42 -4.19 16.85
C VAL A 183 -2.26 -3.72 18.29
N VAL A 184 -2.04 -4.64 19.25
CA VAL A 184 -1.77 -4.30 20.66
C VAL A 184 -0.52 -3.43 20.80
N LYS A 185 0.58 -3.79 20.13
CA LYS A 185 1.81 -2.97 20.12
C LYS A 185 1.58 -1.58 19.54
N ALA A 186 0.76 -1.46 18.48
CA ALA A 186 0.40 -0.18 17.90
C ALA A 186 -0.45 0.66 18.87
N HIS A 187 -1.43 0.05 19.55
CA HIS A 187 -2.27 0.70 20.54
C HIS A 187 -1.45 1.23 21.71
N HIS A 188 -0.55 0.43 22.29
CA HIS A 188 0.31 0.90 23.39
C HIS A 188 1.21 2.07 23.02
N LYS A 189 1.77 2.07 21.81
CA LYS A 189 2.64 3.17 21.35
C LYS A 189 1.87 4.46 21.10
N SER A 190 0.58 4.37 20.81
CA SER A 190 -0.25 5.53 20.47
C SER A 190 -1.73 5.21 20.75
N PRO A 191 -2.16 5.25 22.03
CA PRO A 191 -3.51 4.86 22.45
C PRO A 191 -4.62 5.70 21.82
N GLN A 192 -4.29 6.91 21.37
CA GLN A 192 -5.19 7.84 20.70
C GLN A 192 -5.66 7.37 19.31
N TYR A 193 -5.08 6.31 18.75
CA TYR A 193 -5.46 5.82 17.43
C TYR A 193 -6.71 4.92 17.49
N ASP A 194 -7.85 5.53 17.20
CA ASP A 194 -9.16 4.87 17.11
C ASP A 194 -9.17 3.61 16.23
N TRP A 195 -8.41 3.60 15.14
CA TRP A 195 -8.34 2.45 14.24
C TRP A 195 -7.80 1.18 14.89
N THR A 196 -6.93 1.28 15.90
CA THR A 196 -6.40 0.10 16.61
C THR A 196 -7.48 -0.62 17.41
N VAL A 197 -8.39 0.16 18.00
CA VAL A 197 -9.54 -0.35 18.75
C VAL A 197 -10.53 -0.99 17.79
N ARG A 198 -10.84 -0.31 16.68
CA ARG A 198 -11.73 -0.85 15.63
C ARG A 198 -11.19 -2.16 15.05
N LEU A 199 -9.92 -2.21 14.67
CA LEU A 199 -9.33 -3.42 14.09
C LEU A 199 -9.28 -4.57 15.11
N MET A 200 -9.00 -4.29 16.38
CA MET A 200 -9.07 -5.32 17.43
C MET A 200 -10.50 -5.81 17.66
N HIS A 201 -11.47 -4.90 17.64
CA HIS A 201 -12.88 -5.24 17.72
C HIS A 201 -13.28 -6.17 16.56
N ASP A 202 -12.94 -5.81 15.32
CA ASP A 202 -13.23 -6.62 14.13
C ASP A 202 -12.61 -8.03 14.24
N LEU A 203 -11.40 -8.16 14.79
CA LEU A 203 -10.77 -9.46 15.07
C LEU A 203 -11.58 -10.28 16.08
N VAL A 204 -11.97 -9.68 17.20
CA VAL A 204 -12.75 -10.35 18.25
C VAL A 204 -14.09 -10.80 17.69
N VAL A 205 -14.80 -9.92 16.98
CA VAL A 205 -16.08 -10.25 16.32
C VAL A 205 -15.92 -11.42 15.35
N ARG A 206 -14.88 -11.40 14.51
CA ARG A 206 -14.58 -12.50 13.59
C ARG A 206 -14.32 -13.82 14.34
N TRP A 207 -13.50 -13.81 15.39
CA TRP A 207 -13.22 -15.03 16.16
C TRP A 207 -14.46 -15.59 16.86
N ILE A 208 -15.30 -14.72 17.43
CA ILE A 208 -16.57 -15.12 18.04
C ILE A 208 -17.49 -15.74 17.00
N GLY A 209 -17.67 -15.09 15.85
CA GLY A 209 -18.49 -15.60 14.75
C GLY A 209 -17.99 -16.94 14.17
N GLU A 210 -16.68 -17.20 14.26
CA GLU A 210 -16.07 -18.49 13.91
C GLU A 210 -16.16 -19.56 15.01
N GLY A 211 -16.81 -19.27 16.13
CA GLY A 211 -16.97 -20.20 17.26
C GLY A 211 -15.67 -20.42 18.05
N LYS A 212 -14.72 -19.48 18.03
CA LYS A 212 -13.52 -19.58 18.87
C LYS A 212 -13.87 -19.44 20.35
N SER A 213 -13.18 -20.19 21.20
CA SER A 213 -13.44 -20.17 22.65
C SER A 213 -13.05 -18.84 23.30
N VAL A 214 -13.68 -18.54 24.44
CA VAL A 214 -13.28 -17.41 25.31
C VAL A 214 -11.78 -17.47 25.66
N ALA A 215 -11.26 -18.68 25.92
CA ALA A 215 -9.84 -18.89 26.20
C ALA A 215 -8.95 -18.48 25.00
N TYR A 216 -9.35 -18.82 23.78
CA TYR A 216 -8.66 -18.40 22.56
C TYR A 216 -8.65 -16.87 22.44
N VAL A 217 -9.81 -16.22 22.58
CA VAL A 217 -9.91 -14.75 22.46
C VAL A 217 -9.04 -14.07 23.51
N ARG A 218 -9.09 -14.53 24.78
CA ARG A 218 -8.24 -13.99 25.87
C ARG A 218 -6.75 -14.18 25.59
N GLU A 219 -6.34 -15.35 25.09
CA GLU A 219 -4.95 -15.61 24.72
C GLU A 219 -4.46 -14.65 23.61
N LYS A 220 -5.28 -14.40 22.58
CA LYS A 220 -4.88 -13.56 21.45
C LYS A 220 -4.92 -12.07 21.77
N VAL A 221 -5.92 -11.59 22.50
CA VAL A 221 -6.07 -10.18 22.88
C VAL A 221 -5.03 -9.78 23.93
N GLY A 222 -4.67 -10.70 24.83
CA GLY A 222 -3.76 -10.44 25.94
C GLY A 222 -4.40 -9.59 27.05
N VAL A 223 -3.79 -9.59 28.24
CA VAL A 223 -4.37 -9.03 29.48
C VAL A 223 -4.83 -7.57 29.34
N ALA A 224 -4.07 -6.74 28.61
CA ALA A 224 -4.39 -5.32 28.44
C ALA A 224 -5.63 -5.05 27.55
N GLY A 225 -5.96 -5.95 26.63
CA GLY A 225 -7.14 -5.79 25.77
C GLY A 225 -8.41 -6.45 26.31
N VAL A 226 -8.29 -7.39 27.27
CA VAL A 226 -9.43 -8.13 27.85
C VAL A 226 -10.48 -7.20 28.47
N PHE A 227 -10.04 -6.15 29.18
CA PHE A 227 -10.93 -5.21 29.87
C PHE A 227 -11.95 -4.49 28.96
N LYS A 228 -11.66 -4.35 27.65
CA LYS A 228 -12.60 -3.73 26.70
C LYS A 228 -13.65 -4.70 26.15
N TYR A 229 -13.43 -6.02 26.28
CA TYR A 229 -14.28 -7.04 25.71
C TYR A 229 -14.93 -7.94 26.76
N ASP A 230 -14.79 -7.65 28.05
CA ASP A 230 -15.30 -8.49 29.14
C ASP A 230 -16.80 -8.77 29.04
N ARG A 231 -17.62 -7.78 28.66
CA ARG A 231 -19.06 -8.00 28.43
C ARG A 231 -19.31 -9.01 27.31
N MET A 232 -18.68 -8.84 26.14
CA MET A 232 -18.84 -9.75 25.00
C MET A 232 -18.34 -11.17 25.34
N LEU A 233 -17.25 -11.27 26.10
CA LEU A 233 -16.70 -12.55 26.55
C LEU A 233 -17.59 -13.25 27.58
N LEU A 234 -18.27 -12.50 28.46
CA LEU A 234 -19.24 -13.02 29.41
C LEU A 234 -20.50 -13.54 28.69
N GLU A 235 -21.02 -12.79 27.72
CA GLU A 235 -22.14 -13.23 26.88
C GLU A 235 -21.81 -14.53 26.14
N LEU A 236 -20.61 -14.60 25.54
CA LEU A 236 -20.11 -15.80 24.87
C LEU A 236 -19.96 -16.98 25.83
N ALA A 237 -19.44 -16.76 27.04
CA ALA A 237 -19.25 -17.80 28.05
C ALA A 237 -20.59 -18.40 28.53
N ASN A 238 -21.65 -17.59 28.54
CA ASN A 238 -22.97 -17.98 29.02
C ASN A 238 -23.86 -18.59 27.92
N GLY A 239 -23.35 -18.75 26.70
CA GLY A 239 -24.13 -19.24 25.56
C GLY A 239 -25.20 -18.26 25.06
N SER A 240 -25.12 -16.99 25.48
CA SER A 240 -26.01 -15.93 25.01
C SER A 240 -25.61 -15.49 23.60
N PRO A 241 -26.57 -15.06 22.75
CA PRO A 241 -26.24 -14.38 21.51
C PRO A 241 -25.39 -13.14 21.83
N VAL A 242 -24.17 -13.07 21.31
CA VAL A 242 -23.31 -11.90 21.48
C VAL A 242 -23.92 -10.75 20.68
N GLU A 243 -24.45 -9.73 21.36
CA GLU A 243 -24.95 -8.53 20.67
C GLU A 243 -23.77 -7.68 20.20
N LEU A 244 -23.46 -7.78 18.91
CA LEU A 244 -22.45 -6.99 18.22
C LEU A 244 -22.94 -5.55 18.00
N LYS A 245 -23.12 -4.75 19.07
CA LYS A 245 -23.46 -3.32 18.93
C LYS A 245 -22.20 -2.45 18.88
N LEU A 246 -22.17 -1.57 17.86
CA LEU A 246 -21.11 -0.61 17.49
C LEU A 246 -20.75 0.37 18.61
#